data_AF-A0A2D0NEA2-F1
#
_entry.id   AF-A0A2D0NEA2-F1
#
_cell.length_a   1.000
_cell.length_b   1.000
_cell.length_c   1.000
_cell.angle_alpha   90.00
_cell.angle_beta   90.00
_cell.angle_gamma   90.00
#
_symmetry.space_group_name_H-M   'P 1'
#
loop_
_entity.id
_entity.type
_entity.pdbx_description
1 polymer ?
#
loop_
_entity_poly.entity_id
_entity_poly.type
_entity_poly.pdbx_seq_one_letter_code
_entity_poly.pdbx_strand_id
1 'polypeptide(L)'
;MYDKHLNFQRMGHLLVSDLKNTWLRNLLLISGLLVLGVLVFTVLVEDSSMTRQDVTYLADQWRSSAKFHISFFPAYLMVGGLIFTSLVFWELRGSASRQFFLALPATNLEKWMSKWVLSALLFPLILTVVYQLFAQYTYQRFLGMGFEMVHLPLSDPWIWQWFFMYVLVQSIFFLGAVWVPRFSLIRTALMVAGVLGLCILIYQFGLYTLMPALSEEVRDLAATATTSGFQLCIEPEFQSYLSSQYPFRFKMIFGLFLFPMAMLISYLKLKEKQL
;
A
#
# COMPACT_ATOMS: atom_id res chain seq x y z
N MET A 1 -23.61 11.76 31.44
CA MET A 1 -23.89 10.35 31.08
C MET A 1 -23.80 10.29 29.55
N TYR A 2 -22.66 9.87 28.99
CA TYR A 2 -22.51 9.84 27.53
C TYR A 2 -23.28 8.64 26.98
N ASP A 3 -24.18 8.88 26.02
CA ASP A 3 -24.88 7.82 25.32
C ASP A 3 -23.87 6.84 24.72
N LYS A 4 -23.99 5.58 25.13
CA LYS A 4 -23.19 4.44 24.64
C LYS A 4 -23.45 4.11 23.17
N HIS A 5 -24.36 4.82 22.52
CA HIS A 5 -24.80 4.56 21.16
C HIS A 5 -23.94 5.30 20.14
N LEU A 6 -23.68 4.62 19.02
CA LEU A 6 -22.97 5.15 17.86
C LEU A 6 -23.78 6.28 17.23
N ASN A 7 -23.23 7.49 17.18
CA ASN A 7 -23.87 8.64 16.57
C ASN A 7 -23.08 9.08 15.33
N PHE A 8 -23.70 8.89 14.16
CA PHE A 8 -23.11 9.22 12.87
C PHE A 8 -22.83 10.72 12.68
N GLN A 9 -23.62 11.61 13.30
CA GLN A 9 -23.40 13.05 13.21
C GLN A 9 -22.10 13.44 13.95
N ARG A 10 -21.89 12.91 15.16
CA ARG A 10 -20.64 13.13 15.91
C ARG A 10 -19.43 12.58 15.14
N MET A 11 -19.54 11.37 14.61
CA MET A 11 -18.49 10.77 13.79
C MET A 11 -18.18 11.60 12.54
N GLY A 12 -19.20 12.13 11.87
CA GLY A 12 -19.04 13.02 10.71
C GLY A 12 -18.29 14.31 11.06
N HIS A 13 -18.64 14.95 12.18
CA HIS A 13 -17.92 16.13 12.66
C HIS A 13 -16.45 15.84 12.99
N LEU A 14 -16.16 14.70 13.63
CA LEU A 14 -14.78 14.25 13.86
C LEU A 14 -14.03 14.05 12.55
N LEU A 15 -14.67 13.38 11.58
CA LEU A 15 -14.07 13.12 10.27
C LEU A 15 -13.75 14.41 9.54
N VAL A 16 -14.65 15.40 9.53
CA VAL A 16 -14.41 16.72 8.91
C VAL A 16 -13.28 17.48 9.62
N SER A 17 -13.23 17.44 10.95
CA SER A 17 -12.16 18.05 11.74
C SER A 17 -10.80 17.39 11.46
N ASP A 18 -10.79 16.06 11.45
CA ASP A 18 -9.61 15.26 11.12
C ASP A 18 -9.15 15.48 9.69
N LEU A 19 -10.10 15.63 8.75
CA LEU A 19 -9.81 16.01 7.38
C LEU A 19 -9.07 17.35 7.40
N LYS A 20 -9.62 18.42 7.98
CA LYS A 20 -8.95 19.73 7.95
C LYS A 20 -7.52 19.70 8.54
N ASN A 21 -7.33 19.07 9.70
CA ASN A 21 -6.06 19.11 10.43
C ASN A 21 -5.03 18.10 9.94
N THR A 22 -5.46 16.88 9.57
CA THR A 22 -4.56 15.79 9.15
C THR A 22 -4.32 15.83 7.65
N TRP A 23 -5.33 16.22 6.86
CA TRP A 23 -5.27 16.22 5.40
C TRP A 23 -4.27 17.23 4.87
N LEU A 24 -4.32 18.50 5.29
CA LEU A 24 -3.43 19.54 4.75
C LEU A 24 -1.94 19.18 4.91
N ARG A 25 -1.57 18.65 6.08
CA ARG A 25 -0.18 18.22 6.35
C ARG A 25 0.21 16.97 5.55
N ASN A 26 -0.70 16.01 5.40
CA ASN A 26 -0.41 14.76 4.70
C ASN A 26 -0.53 14.90 3.17
N LEU A 27 -1.30 15.86 2.67
CA LEU A 27 -1.42 16.21 1.25
C LEU A 27 -0.08 16.74 0.72
N LEU A 28 0.71 17.45 1.54
CA LEU A 28 2.09 17.82 1.18
C LEU A 28 2.98 16.60 0.97
N LEU A 29 2.79 15.52 1.74
CA LEU A 29 3.55 14.28 1.56
C LEU A 29 3.12 13.54 0.29
N ILE A 30 1.81 13.45 0.04
CA ILE A 30 1.25 12.78 -1.15
C ILE A 30 1.60 13.55 -2.43
N SER A 31 1.49 14.88 -2.41
CA SER A 31 1.91 15.74 -3.52
C SER A 31 3.41 15.69 -3.73
N GLY A 32 4.23 15.68 -2.67
CA GLY A 32 5.68 15.47 -2.79
C GLY A 32 6.05 14.15 -3.46
N LEU A 33 5.35 13.06 -3.10
CA LEU A 33 5.54 11.74 -3.72
C LEU A 33 5.16 11.78 -5.22
N LEU A 34 4.03 12.41 -5.57
CA LEU A 34 3.58 12.55 -6.96
C LEU A 34 4.52 13.45 -7.79
N VAL A 35 5.02 14.54 -7.22
CA VAL A 35 5.99 15.45 -7.86
C VAL A 35 7.32 14.73 -8.10
N LEU A 36 7.79 13.93 -7.13
CA LEU A 36 8.96 13.08 -7.33
C LEU A 36 8.70 12.06 -8.45
N GLY A 37 7.48 11.53 -8.54
CA GLY A 37 7.02 10.74 -9.68
C GLY A 37 7.13 11.45 -11.02
N VAL A 38 6.67 12.71 -11.12
CA VAL A 38 6.84 13.53 -12.33
C VAL A 38 8.32 13.64 -12.66
N LEU A 39 9.16 14.02 -11.68
CA LEU A 39 10.58 14.29 -11.89
C LEU A 39 11.33 13.06 -12.36
N VAL A 40 11.09 11.92 -11.72
CA VAL A 40 11.68 10.64 -12.15
C VAL A 40 11.21 10.30 -13.56
N PHE A 41 9.92 10.45 -13.86
CA PHE A 41 9.40 10.17 -15.20
C PHE A 41 10.00 11.09 -16.26
N THR A 42 10.11 12.40 -15.99
CA THR A 42 10.71 13.37 -16.92
C THR A 42 12.18 13.06 -17.16
N VAL A 43 12.94 12.72 -16.12
CA VAL A 43 14.36 12.36 -16.25
C VAL A 43 14.53 11.08 -17.06
N LEU A 44 13.72 10.04 -16.80
CA LEU A 44 13.78 8.79 -17.55
C LEU A 44 13.43 8.98 -19.03
N VAL A 45 12.45 9.83 -19.34
CA VAL A 45 12.07 10.15 -20.72
C VAL A 45 13.17 10.96 -21.41
N GLU A 46 13.78 11.92 -20.72
CA GLU A 46 14.84 12.77 -21.26
C GLU A 46 16.16 12.01 -21.52
N ASP A 47 16.57 11.13 -20.60
CA ASP A 47 17.77 10.30 -20.75
C ASP A 47 17.64 9.31 -21.93
N SER A 48 16.41 8.84 -22.22
CA SER A 48 16.13 7.97 -23.38
C SER A 48 16.28 8.65 -24.75
N SER A 49 16.50 9.97 -24.80
CA SER A 49 16.74 10.72 -26.03
C SER A 49 18.23 10.75 -26.44
N MET A 50 19.13 10.28 -25.56
CA MET A 50 20.54 10.10 -25.89
C MET A 50 20.86 8.62 -26.12
N THR A 51 21.38 8.34 -27.32
CA THR A 51 22.08 7.13 -27.78
C THR A 51 21.27 6.14 -28.64
N ARG A 52 21.77 6.00 -29.88
CA ARG A 52 21.27 5.19 -31.00
C ARG A 52 21.42 3.69 -30.73
N GLN A 53 20.38 2.95 -31.15
CA GLN A 53 20.36 1.59 -31.71
C GLN A 53 20.23 0.31 -30.87
N ASP A 54 20.51 0.27 -29.56
CA ASP A 54 20.33 -0.99 -28.79
C ASP A 54 19.29 -0.94 -27.65
N VAL A 55 18.71 0.23 -27.37
CA VAL A 55 17.72 0.42 -26.27
C VAL A 55 16.27 0.19 -26.72
N THR A 56 16.03 -0.20 -27.97
CA THR A 56 14.70 -0.21 -28.60
C THR A 56 13.70 -1.15 -27.92
N TYR A 57 14.11 -2.31 -27.40
CA TYR A 57 13.15 -3.27 -26.81
C TYR A 57 12.72 -2.91 -25.37
N LEU A 58 13.61 -2.36 -24.56
CA LEU A 58 13.28 -1.92 -23.20
C LEU A 58 12.67 -0.50 -23.22
N ALA A 59 13.17 0.40 -24.06
CA ALA A 59 12.60 1.74 -24.20
C ALA A 59 11.17 1.71 -24.77
N ASP A 60 10.84 0.84 -25.72
CA ASP A 60 9.47 0.74 -26.25
C ASP A 60 8.49 0.19 -25.20
N GLN A 61 8.96 -0.61 -24.23
CA GLN A 61 8.14 -1.09 -23.12
C GLN A 61 7.83 0.01 -22.08
N TRP A 62 8.76 0.93 -21.83
CA TRP A 62 8.56 2.05 -20.89
C TRP A 62 8.02 3.33 -21.55
N ARG A 63 8.11 3.45 -22.87
CA ARG A 63 7.58 4.59 -23.65
C ARG A 63 6.07 4.66 -23.71
N SER A 64 5.35 3.55 -23.54
CA SER A 64 3.89 3.66 -23.39
C SER A 64 3.59 4.25 -22.01
N SER A 65 3.15 5.51 -21.97
CA SER A 65 2.57 6.18 -20.78
C SER A 65 1.58 5.28 -20.05
N ALA A 66 0.83 4.45 -20.79
CA ALA A 66 -0.03 3.38 -20.29
C ALA A 66 0.65 2.49 -19.26
N LYS A 67 1.75 1.83 -19.62
CA LYS A 67 2.47 0.92 -18.71
C LYS A 67 3.02 1.64 -17.50
N PHE A 68 3.55 2.86 -17.67
CA PHE A 68 4.01 3.67 -16.53
C PHE A 68 2.87 3.90 -15.53
N HIS A 69 1.74 4.44 -15.97
CA HIS A 69 0.63 4.74 -15.06
C HIS A 69 0.04 3.49 -14.41
N ILE A 70 -0.09 2.39 -15.16
CA ILE A 70 -0.59 1.10 -14.67
C ILE A 70 0.36 0.49 -13.63
N SER A 71 1.68 0.59 -13.82
CA SER A 71 2.65 0.04 -12.86
C SER A 71 2.80 0.92 -11.61
N PHE A 72 2.76 2.24 -11.77
CA PHE A 72 3.04 3.16 -10.69
C PHE A 72 1.81 3.43 -9.80
N PHE A 73 0.60 3.47 -10.34
CA PHE A 73 -0.61 3.73 -9.55
C PHE A 73 -0.75 2.78 -8.33
N PRO A 74 -0.60 1.45 -8.46
CA PRO A 74 -0.62 0.54 -7.32
C PRO A 74 0.50 0.82 -6.30
N ALA A 75 1.68 1.21 -6.76
CA ALA A 75 2.79 1.56 -5.88
C ALA A 75 2.48 2.84 -5.07
N TYR A 76 1.91 3.87 -5.71
CA TYR A 76 1.44 5.07 -5.01
C TYR A 76 0.33 4.76 -4.00
N LEU A 77 -0.62 3.91 -4.39
CA LEU A 77 -1.71 3.46 -3.53
C LEU A 77 -1.19 2.75 -2.29
N MET A 78 -0.29 1.78 -2.48
CA MET A 78 0.30 1.02 -1.38
C MET A 78 1.21 1.90 -0.53
N VAL A 79 2.29 2.43 -1.09
CA VAL A 79 3.29 3.15 -0.32
C VAL A 79 2.70 4.41 0.31
N GLY A 80 2.00 5.23 -0.49
CA GLY A 80 1.34 6.44 -0.02
C GLY A 80 0.28 6.15 1.04
N GLY A 81 -0.55 5.13 0.81
CA GLY A 81 -1.63 4.77 1.74
C GLY A 81 -1.13 4.15 3.04
N LEU A 82 -0.05 3.36 3.02
CA LEU A 82 0.56 2.80 4.23
C LEU A 82 1.28 3.87 5.06
N ILE A 83 1.96 4.82 4.40
CA ILE A 83 2.50 6.02 5.06
C ILE A 83 1.37 6.79 5.71
N PHE A 84 0.32 7.08 4.97
CA PHE A 84 -0.83 7.81 5.46
C PHE A 84 -1.46 7.11 6.66
N THR A 85 -1.77 5.82 6.54
CA THR A 85 -2.33 4.96 7.60
C THR A 85 -1.50 4.99 8.87
N SER A 86 -0.17 4.94 8.73
CA SER A 86 0.75 4.99 9.86
C SER A 86 0.73 6.34 10.61
N LEU A 87 0.26 7.40 9.95
CA LEU A 87 0.14 8.77 10.49
C LEU A 87 -1.27 9.10 10.98
N VAL A 88 -2.26 8.25 10.75
CA VAL A 88 -3.67 8.51 11.11
C VAL A 88 -3.85 8.73 12.62
N PHE A 89 -3.03 8.07 13.45
CA PHE A 89 -3.03 8.21 14.92
C PHE A 89 -1.87 9.06 15.43
N TRP A 90 -1.46 10.08 14.69
CA TRP A 90 -0.33 10.94 15.10
C TRP A 90 -0.57 11.60 16.46
N GLU A 91 -1.81 11.88 16.83
CA GLU A 91 -2.20 12.50 18.11
C GLU A 91 -1.82 11.62 19.30
N LEU A 92 -1.70 10.30 19.13
CA LEU A 92 -1.31 9.38 20.19
C LEU A 92 0.21 9.42 20.50
N ARG A 93 1.01 10.13 19.69
CA ARG A 93 2.48 10.22 19.85
C ARG A 93 2.89 11.06 21.05
N GLY A 94 2.27 12.23 21.23
CA GLY A 94 2.55 13.15 22.35
C GLY A 94 1.67 12.86 23.56
N SER A 95 2.18 13.08 24.78
CA SER A 95 1.40 12.94 26.02
C SER A 95 0.23 13.94 26.07
N ALA A 96 0.49 15.22 25.78
CA ALA A 96 -0.52 16.27 25.77
C ALA A 96 -1.57 16.07 24.66
N SER A 97 -1.13 15.77 23.43
CA SER A 97 -2.04 15.51 22.30
C SER A 97 -2.88 14.25 22.53
N ARG A 98 -2.32 13.24 23.20
CA ARG A 98 -3.06 12.03 23.58
C ARG A 98 -4.16 12.36 24.57
N GLN A 99 -3.86 13.09 25.65
CA GLN A 99 -4.88 13.50 26.63
C GLN A 99 -6.01 14.29 25.96
N PHE A 100 -5.68 15.23 25.07
CA PHE A 100 -6.66 15.97 24.30
C PHE A 100 -7.52 15.05 23.41
N PHE A 101 -6.90 14.14 22.67
CA PHE A 101 -7.61 13.19 21.80
C PHE A 101 -8.52 12.25 22.60
N LEU A 102 -8.10 11.81 23.79
CA LEU A 102 -8.89 10.97 24.67
C LEU A 102 -10.06 11.73 25.31
N ALA A 103 -9.86 13.01 25.63
CA ALA A 103 -10.88 13.89 26.20
C ALA A 103 -11.96 14.31 25.19
N LEU A 104 -11.76 14.10 23.88
CA LEU A 104 -12.78 14.40 22.87
C LEU A 104 -14.10 13.69 23.21
N PRO A 105 -15.25 14.40 23.12
CA PRO A 105 -16.58 13.93 23.52
C PRO A 105 -17.17 12.96 22.50
N ALA A 106 -16.48 11.84 22.28
CA ALA A 106 -16.81 10.82 21.31
C ALA A 106 -16.44 9.44 21.84
N THR A 107 -17.20 8.44 21.42
CA THR A 107 -16.93 7.05 21.79
C THR A 107 -15.69 6.52 21.06
N ASN A 108 -15.09 5.46 21.61
CA ASN A 108 -13.86 4.88 21.04
C ASN A 108 -14.08 4.29 19.67
N LEU A 109 -15.27 3.71 19.49
CA LEU A 109 -15.69 3.16 18.23
C LEU A 109 -15.82 4.28 17.19
N GLU A 110 -16.47 5.41 17.51
CA GLU A 110 -16.56 6.56 16.61
C GLU A 110 -15.16 7.10 16.22
N LYS A 111 -14.27 7.26 17.20
CA LYS A 111 -12.88 7.69 16.96
C LYS A 111 -12.15 6.70 16.05
N TRP A 112 -12.23 5.41 16.35
CA TRP A 112 -11.57 4.36 15.58
C TRP A 112 -12.12 4.24 14.15
N MET A 113 -13.46 4.24 14.00
CA MET A 113 -14.14 4.17 12.71
C MET A 113 -13.82 5.39 11.85
N SER A 114 -13.82 6.60 12.43
CA SER A 114 -13.50 7.82 11.68
C SER A 114 -12.11 7.73 11.06
N LYS A 115 -11.11 7.29 11.85
CA LYS A 115 -9.73 7.08 11.41
C LYS A 115 -9.62 5.98 10.35
N TRP A 116 -10.36 4.88 10.50
CA TRP A 116 -10.37 3.79 9.52
C TRP A 116 -11.01 4.22 8.19
N VAL A 117 -12.18 4.84 8.21
CA VAL A 117 -12.86 5.35 7.00
C VAL A 117 -11.96 6.35 6.26
N LEU A 118 -11.24 7.17 7.01
CA LEU A 118 -10.32 8.16 6.45
C LEU A 118 -9.15 7.50 5.70
N SER A 119 -8.53 6.44 6.22
CA SER A 119 -7.42 5.76 5.55
C SER A 119 -7.80 4.65 4.57
N ALA A 120 -8.88 3.93 4.81
CA ALA A 120 -9.25 2.75 4.02
C ALA A 120 -10.21 3.09 2.87
N LEU A 121 -11.02 4.14 2.99
CA LEU A 121 -12.03 4.52 1.99
C LEU A 121 -11.72 5.88 1.34
N LEU A 122 -11.58 6.94 2.13
CA LEU A 122 -11.37 8.29 1.60
C LEU A 122 -10.02 8.44 0.89
N PHE A 123 -8.94 7.95 1.51
CA PHE A 123 -7.60 8.01 0.92
C PHE A 123 -7.52 7.39 -0.49
N PRO A 124 -7.89 6.11 -0.72
CA PRO A 124 -7.74 5.50 -2.05
C PRO A 124 -8.63 6.18 -3.09
N LEU A 125 -9.86 6.58 -2.74
CA LEU A 125 -10.75 7.29 -3.65
C LEU A 125 -10.15 8.63 -4.09
N ILE A 126 -9.66 9.43 -3.14
CA ILE A 126 -9.10 10.73 -3.46
C ILE A 126 -7.77 10.59 -4.20
N LEU A 127 -6.94 9.61 -3.84
CA LEU A 127 -5.72 9.32 -4.58
C LEU A 127 -6.03 8.97 -6.03
N THR A 128 -7.04 8.14 -6.32
CA THR A 128 -7.43 7.82 -7.70
C THR A 128 -7.83 9.07 -8.49
N VAL A 129 -8.62 9.97 -7.88
CA VAL A 129 -9.01 11.23 -8.55
C VAL A 129 -7.78 12.10 -8.82
N VAL A 130 -6.91 12.29 -7.82
CA VAL A 130 -5.68 13.09 -7.98
C VAL A 130 -4.73 12.47 -9.00
N TYR A 131 -4.60 11.15 -9.00
CA TYR A 131 -3.74 10.43 -9.94
C TYR A 131 -4.29 10.49 -11.38
N GLN A 132 -5.62 10.47 -11.54
CA GLN A 132 -6.26 10.67 -12.84
C GLN A 132 -5.95 12.08 -13.39
N LEU A 133 -6.02 13.12 -12.56
CA LEU A 133 -5.63 14.47 -12.95
C LEU A 133 -4.13 14.55 -13.32
N PHE A 134 -3.28 13.84 -12.56
CA PHE A 134 -1.87 13.71 -12.85
C PHE A 134 -1.60 13.03 -14.21
N ALA A 135 -2.30 11.91 -14.51
CA ALA A 135 -2.18 11.21 -15.79
C ALA A 135 -2.67 12.08 -16.97
N GLN A 136 -3.68 12.91 -16.75
CA GLN A 136 -4.12 13.89 -17.75
C GLN A 136 -3.07 14.99 -17.97
N TYR A 137 -2.46 15.49 -16.91
CA TYR A 137 -1.42 16.51 -16.98
C TYR A 137 -0.16 16.00 -17.71
N THR A 138 0.30 14.78 -17.40
CA THR A 138 1.44 14.16 -18.10
C THR A 138 1.10 13.96 -19.58
N TYR A 139 -0.09 13.44 -19.90
CA TYR A 139 -0.53 13.30 -21.29
C TYR A 139 -0.47 14.63 -22.03
N GLN A 140 -1.04 15.70 -21.48
CA GLN A 140 -1.03 17.04 -22.08
C GLN A 140 0.39 17.57 -22.32
N ARG A 141 1.32 17.34 -21.37
CA ARG A 141 2.69 17.86 -21.48
C ARG A 141 3.49 17.17 -22.57
N PHE A 142 3.22 15.89 -22.81
CA PHE A 142 3.93 15.06 -23.78
C PHE A 142 3.13 14.76 -25.06
N LEU A 143 2.07 15.55 -25.31
CA LEU A 143 1.34 15.53 -26.57
C LEU A 143 2.30 15.67 -27.76
N GLY A 144 2.26 14.71 -28.68
CA GLY A 144 3.11 14.69 -29.88
C GLY A 144 4.29 13.71 -29.84
N MET A 145 4.61 13.11 -28.67
CA MET A 145 5.63 12.06 -28.55
C MET A 145 5.07 10.63 -28.65
N GLY A 146 3.83 10.47 -29.12
CA GLY A 146 3.17 9.17 -29.29
C GLY A 146 2.62 8.54 -28.00
N PHE A 147 2.52 9.31 -26.91
CA PHE A 147 1.94 8.82 -25.65
C PHE A 147 0.42 8.61 -25.76
N GLU A 148 -0.06 7.48 -25.24
CA GLU A 148 -1.48 7.17 -25.14
C GLU A 148 -2.07 7.76 -23.85
N MET A 149 -3.33 8.20 -23.92
CA MET A 149 -4.05 8.69 -22.76
C MET A 149 -4.49 7.51 -21.89
N VAL A 150 -4.16 7.56 -20.60
CA VAL A 150 -4.58 6.54 -19.63
C VAL A 150 -5.79 7.04 -18.87
N HIS A 151 -6.84 6.23 -18.90
CA HIS A 151 -8.01 6.43 -18.08
C HIS A 151 -8.03 5.35 -17.00
N LEU A 152 -8.14 5.78 -15.74
CA LEU A 152 -8.31 4.93 -14.57
C LEU A 152 -9.73 5.12 -14.02
N PRO A 153 -10.77 4.62 -14.71
CA PRO A 153 -12.13 4.78 -14.25
C PRO A 153 -12.37 3.93 -13.00
N LEU A 154 -13.07 4.48 -12.01
CA LEU A 154 -13.44 3.76 -10.78
C LEU A 154 -14.32 2.52 -11.03
N SER A 155 -14.83 2.33 -12.25
CA SER A 155 -15.57 1.14 -12.66
C SER A 155 -14.67 -0.04 -13.05
N ASP A 156 -13.36 0.16 -13.21
CA ASP A 156 -12.44 -0.89 -13.63
C ASP A 156 -12.23 -1.93 -12.50
N PRO A 157 -12.52 -3.23 -12.75
CA PRO A 157 -12.25 -4.31 -11.79
C PRO A 157 -10.80 -4.37 -11.30
N TRP A 158 -9.84 -3.98 -12.13
CA TRP A 158 -8.42 -3.98 -11.77
C TRP A 158 -8.10 -3.00 -10.64
N ILE A 159 -8.71 -1.81 -10.64
CA ILE A 159 -8.55 -0.82 -9.56
C ILE A 159 -9.13 -1.37 -8.26
N TRP A 160 -10.30 -1.98 -8.32
CA TRP A 160 -10.94 -2.59 -7.14
C TRP A 160 -10.10 -3.71 -6.56
N GLN A 161 -9.48 -4.56 -7.39
CA GLN A 161 -8.55 -5.58 -6.90
C GLN A 161 -7.41 -4.96 -6.08
N TRP A 162 -6.82 -3.86 -6.55
CA TRP A 162 -5.78 -3.15 -5.81
C TRP A 162 -6.31 -2.44 -4.56
N PHE A 163 -7.54 -1.93 -4.57
CA PHE A 163 -8.20 -1.39 -3.39
C PHE A 163 -8.41 -2.46 -2.32
N PHE A 164 -8.87 -3.65 -2.70
CA PHE A 164 -9.03 -4.77 -1.77
C PHE A 164 -7.68 -5.18 -1.18
N MET A 165 -6.66 -5.36 -2.02
CA MET A 165 -5.30 -5.65 -1.54
C MET A 165 -4.79 -4.55 -0.62
N TYR A 166 -5.08 -3.29 -0.93
CA TYR A 166 -4.67 -2.16 -0.11
C TYR A 166 -5.31 -2.23 1.26
N VAL A 167 -6.63 -2.43 1.34
CA VAL A 167 -7.36 -2.54 2.61
C VAL A 167 -6.84 -3.70 3.47
N LEU A 168 -6.46 -4.83 2.86
CA LEU A 168 -5.86 -5.97 3.57
C LEU A 168 -4.50 -5.65 4.18
N VAL A 169 -3.60 -4.98 3.44
CA VAL A 169 -2.29 -4.61 3.98
C VAL A 169 -2.43 -3.45 4.96
N GLN A 170 -3.32 -2.50 4.65
CA GLN A 170 -3.64 -1.34 5.46
C GLN A 170 -4.10 -1.71 6.86
N SER A 171 -4.88 -2.78 7.04
CA SER A 171 -5.35 -3.19 8.38
C SER A 171 -4.21 -3.57 9.33
N ILE A 172 -3.13 -4.18 8.81
CA ILE A 172 -1.93 -4.52 9.60
C ILE A 172 -1.23 -3.25 10.06
N PHE A 173 -1.03 -2.30 9.14
CA PHE A 173 -0.40 -1.03 9.45
C PHE A 173 -1.27 -0.15 10.36
N PHE A 174 -2.59 -0.25 10.24
CA PHE A 174 -3.54 0.43 11.09
C PHE A 174 -3.46 -0.08 12.54
N LEU A 175 -3.43 -1.40 12.73
CA LEU A 175 -3.14 -2.02 14.02
C LEU A 175 -1.81 -1.52 14.59
N GLY A 176 -0.79 -1.52 13.74
CA GLY A 176 0.54 -1.03 14.06
C GLY A 176 0.58 0.43 14.51
N ALA A 177 -0.18 1.31 13.84
CA ALA A 177 -0.32 2.71 14.18
C ALA A 177 -0.95 2.91 15.56
N VAL A 178 -1.91 2.06 15.94
CA VAL A 178 -2.49 2.07 17.29
C VAL A 178 -1.51 1.51 18.31
N TRP A 179 -0.87 0.37 18.05
CA TRP A 179 -0.01 -0.29 19.03
C TRP A 179 1.21 0.56 19.36
N VAL A 180 1.95 0.99 18.33
CA VAL A 180 3.23 1.68 18.48
C VAL A 180 3.19 3.03 17.78
N PRO A 181 2.61 4.07 18.41
CA PRO A 181 2.34 5.34 17.73
C PRO A 181 3.61 6.08 17.32
N ARG A 182 4.72 5.91 18.04
CA ARG A 182 6.03 6.51 17.73
C ARG A 182 6.79 5.64 16.72
N PHE A 183 7.09 6.19 15.55
CA PHE A 183 7.70 5.49 14.41
C PHE A 183 6.92 4.23 13.99
N SER A 184 5.59 4.34 13.96
CA SER A 184 4.67 3.26 13.59
C SER A 184 5.05 2.58 12.28
N LEU A 185 5.30 3.34 11.21
CA LEU A 185 5.62 2.77 9.90
C LEU A 185 6.85 1.86 9.92
N ILE A 186 7.97 2.36 10.45
CA ILE A 186 9.24 1.61 10.42
C ILE A 186 9.11 0.35 11.27
N ARG A 187 8.51 0.46 12.46
CA ARG A 187 8.39 -0.68 13.38
C ARG A 187 7.44 -1.75 12.85
N THR A 188 6.34 -1.34 12.22
CA THR A 188 5.37 -2.27 11.64
C THR A 188 5.92 -2.95 10.41
N ALA A 189 6.62 -2.21 9.54
CA ALA A 189 7.32 -2.78 8.40
C ALA A 189 8.38 -3.80 8.85
N LEU A 190 9.19 -3.48 9.86
CA LEU A 190 10.19 -4.41 10.42
C LEU A 190 9.55 -5.65 11.06
N MET A 191 8.43 -5.50 11.78
CA MET A 191 7.71 -6.65 12.35
C MET A 191 7.15 -7.56 11.25
N VAL A 192 6.51 -6.99 10.23
CA VAL A 192 5.98 -7.75 9.10
C VAL A 192 7.11 -8.45 8.34
N ALA A 193 8.20 -7.74 8.04
CA ALA A 193 9.36 -8.30 7.37
C ALA A 193 10.02 -9.42 8.20
N GLY A 194 10.14 -9.24 9.52
CA GLY A 194 10.68 -10.26 10.42
C GLY A 194 9.82 -11.52 10.48
N VAL A 195 8.49 -11.37 10.59
CA VAL A 195 7.56 -12.51 10.58
C VAL A 195 7.58 -13.23 9.23
N LEU A 196 7.51 -12.50 8.12
CA LEU A 196 7.58 -13.08 6.78
C LEU A 196 8.92 -13.79 6.55
N GLY A 197 10.03 -13.17 6.94
CA GLY A 197 11.36 -13.78 6.86
C GLY A 197 11.44 -15.08 7.65
N LEU A 198 10.89 -15.11 8.87
CA LEU A 198 10.84 -16.32 9.69
C LEU A 198 9.95 -17.40 9.07
N CYS A 199 8.79 -17.04 8.52
CA CYS A 199 7.93 -17.99 7.79
C CYS A 199 8.64 -18.59 6.58
N ILE A 200 9.37 -17.78 5.81
CA ILE A 200 10.18 -18.26 4.67
C ILE A 200 11.26 -19.21 5.17
N LEU A 201 11.97 -18.89 6.25
CA LEU A 201 12.99 -19.77 6.82
C LEU A 201 12.42 -21.11 7.30
N ILE A 202 11.27 -21.10 7.99
CA ILE A 202 10.58 -22.34 8.41
C ILE A 202 10.15 -23.15 7.18
N TYR A 203 9.59 -22.49 6.16
CA TYR A 203 9.17 -23.17 4.94
C TYR A 203 10.36 -23.84 4.23
N GLN A 204 11.46 -23.11 4.08
CA GLN A 204 12.70 -23.64 3.51
C GLN A 204 13.22 -24.82 4.33
N PHE A 205 13.30 -24.68 5.65
CA PHE A 205 13.73 -25.76 6.54
C PHE A 205 12.82 -27.00 6.44
N GLY A 206 11.50 -26.80 6.34
CA GLY A 206 10.54 -27.87 6.10
C GLY A 206 10.75 -28.59 4.77
N LEU A 207 11.00 -27.84 3.68
CA LEU A 207 11.36 -28.43 2.39
C LEU A 207 12.66 -29.24 2.45
N TYR A 208 13.72 -28.69 3.06
CA TYR A 208 15.01 -29.37 3.23
C TYR A 208 14.88 -30.69 3.99
N THR A 209 14.02 -30.74 5.01
CA THR A 209 13.84 -31.93 5.86
C THR A 209 12.90 -32.98 5.26
N LEU A 210 11.87 -32.56 4.53
CA LEU A 210 10.82 -33.47 4.01
C LEU A 210 11.10 -33.96 2.59
N MET A 211 11.81 -33.20 1.76
CA MET A 211 12.02 -33.52 0.34
C MET A 211 13.45 -33.15 -0.11
N PRO A 212 14.48 -33.90 0.32
CA PRO A 212 15.88 -33.58 0.00
C PRO A 212 16.16 -33.54 -1.52
N ALA A 213 15.42 -34.32 -2.31
CA ALA A 213 15.53 -34.32 -3.77
C ALA A 213 15.12 -32.98 -4.44
N LEU A 214 14.10 -32.27 -3.93
CA LEU A 214 13.70 -30.95 -4.44
C LEU A 214 14.63 -29.82 -3.95
N SER A 215 15.35 -30.06 -2.85
CA SER A 215 16.24 -29.07 -2.26
C SER A 215 17.52 -28.83 -3.06
N GLU A 216 17.97 -29.81 -3.85
CA GLU A 216 19.09 -29.69 -4.78
C GLU A 216 18.71 -28.75 -5.95
N GLU A 217 17.52 -28.90 -6.54
CA GLU A 217 17.03 -28.04 -7.63
C GLU A 217 16.83 -26.57 -7.19
N VAL A 218 16.27 -26.35 -6.00
CA VAL A 218 16.12 -24.99 -5.42
C VAL A 218 17.49 -24.37 -5.12
N ARG A 219 18.49 -25.16 -4.73
CA ARG A 219 19.85 -24.70 -4.45
C ARG A 219 20.57 -24.28 -5.73
N ASP A 220 20.39 -25.02 -6.83
CA ASP A 220 20.95 -24.66 -8.13
C ASP A 220 20.29 -23.40 -8.70
N LEU A 221 18.97 -23.24 -8.56
CA LEU A 221 18.26 -22.02 -8.95
C LEU A 221 18.72 -20.79 -8.12
N ALA A 222 18.91 -20.96 -6.82
CA ALA A 222 19.38 -19.90 -5.92
C ALA A 222 20.86 -19.52 -6.17
N ALA A 223 21.72 -20.49 -6.49
CA ALA A 223 23.12 -20.25 -6.86
C ALA A 223 23.25 -19.55 -8.23
N THR A 224 22.30 -19.77 -9.13
CA THR A 224 22.26 -19.08 -10.42
C THR A 224 21.82 -17.61 -10.26
N ALA A 225 20.94 -17.34 -9.29
CA ALA A 225 20.43 -16.00 -8.98
C ALA A 225 21.44 -15.05 -8.32
N THR A 226 22.51 -15.57 -7.71
CA THR A 226 23.57 -14.75 -7.07
C THR A 226 24.68 -14.33 -8.02
N THR A 227 24.83 -14.98 -9.18
CA THR A 227 26.00 -14.80 -10.06
C THR A 227 25.71 -14.02 -11.34
N SER A 228 24.44 -13.88 -11.73
CA SER A 228 24.03 -13.13 -12.91
C SER A 228 23.04 -12.03 -12.51
N GLY A 229 23.26 -10.80 -12.98
CA GLY A 229 22.41 -9.67 -12.68
C GLY A 229 20.94 -10.02 -12.86
N PHE A 230 20.14 -9.75 -11.82
CA PHE A 230 18.77 -10.20 -11.64
C PHE A 230 17.87 -9.90 -12.85
N GLN A 231 17.72 -10.87 -13.76
CA GLN A 231 16.61 -10.97 -14.70
C GLN A 231 15.76 -12.17 -14.27
N LEU A 232 14.60 -11.89 -13.66
CA LEU A 232 13.57 -12.88 -13.37
C LEU A 232 12.97 -13.37 -14.70
N CYS A 233 13.67 -14.24 -15.41
CA CYS A 233 13.08 -15.07 -16.45
C CYS A 233 12.30 -16.18 -15.74
N ILE A 234 11.05 -15.88 -15.37
CA ILE A 234 10.14 -16.89 -14.85
C ILE A 234 9.84 -17.86 -15.99
N GLU A 235 10.27 -19.12 -15.84
CA GLU A 235 9.95 -20.22 -16.75
C GLU A 235 8.43 -20.20 -17.07
N PRO A 236 8.00 -20.25 -18.34
CA PRO A 236 6.58 -20.16 -18.70
C PRO A 236 5.73 -21.24 -18.02
N GLU A 237 6.31 -22.43 -17.81
CA GLU A 237 5.66 -23.55 -17.11
C GLU A 237 5.48 -23.25 -15.62
N PHE A 238 6.49 -22.66 -14.96
CA PHE A 238 6.39 -22.24 -13.56
C PHE A 238 5.41 -21.07 -13.38
N GLN A 239 5.32 -20.17 -14.37
CA GLN A 239 4.32 -19.11 -14.38
C GLN A 239 2.89 -19.68 -14.50
N SER A 240 2.71 -20.69 -15.35
CA SER A 240 1.44 -21.43 -15.46
C SER A 240 1.11 -22.21 -14.18
N TYR A 241 2.12 -22.81 -13.53
CA TYR A 241 1.99 -23.54 -12.27
C TYR A 241 1.62 -22.61 -11.10
N LEU A 242 2.30 -21.46 -10.95
CA LEU A 242 1.96 -20.46 -9.94
C LEU A 242 0.57 -19.86 -10.16
N SER A 243 0.18 -19.64 -11.41
CA SER A 243 -1.16 -19.14 -11.75
C SER A 243 -2.27 -20.16 -11.51
N SER A 244 -1.97 -21.46 -11.58
CA SER A 244 -2.93 -22.56 -11.40
C SER A 244 -3.02 -23.07 -9.95
N GLN A 245 -1.92 -23.07 -9.20
CA GLN A 245 -1.85 -23.63 -7.83
C GLN A 245 -2.11 -22.61 -6.71
N TYR A 246 -1.94 -21.30 -6.97
CA TYR A 246 -2.37 -20.27 -6.02
C TYR A 246 -3.66 -19.62 -6.50
N PRO A 247 -4.84 -20.26 -6.30
CA PRO A 247 -6.08 -19.63 -6.68
C PRO A 247 -6.20 -18.33 -5.88
N PHE A 248 -6.66 -17.28 -6.56
CA PHE A 248 -7.17 -16.03 -5.97
C PHE A 248 -7.94 -16.25 -4.65
N ARG A 249 -8.62 -17.41 -4.53
CA ARG A 249 -9.32 -17.90 -3.33
C ARG A 249 -8.45 -18.02 -2.08
N PHE A 250 -7.20 -18.50 -2.16
CA PHE A 250 -6.34 -18.66 -0.98
C PHE A 250 -5.88 -17.31 -0.43
N LYS A 251 -5.56 -16.36 -1.32
CA LYS A 251 -5.27 -14.96 -0.98
C LYS A 251 -6.50 -14.29 -0.33
N MET A 252 -7.69 -14.58 -0.85
CA MET A 252 -8.96 -14.09 -0.31
C MET A 252 -9.28 -14.66 1.08
N ILE A 253 -9.10 -15.97 1.30
CA ILE A 253 -9.39 -16.62 2.59
C ILE A 253 -8.46 -16.10 3.68
N PHE A 254 -7.17 -15.98 3.38
CA PHE A 254 -6.21 -15.44 4.34
C PHE A 254 -6.49 -13.96 4.65
N GLY A 255 -6.80 -13.17 3.61
CA GLY A 255 -7.24 -11.78 3.78
C GLY A 255 -8.54 -11.65 4.59
N LEU A 256 -9.50 -12.54 4.37
CA LEU A 256 -10.80 -12.55 5.04
C LEU A 256 -10.68 -12.77 6.55
N PHE A 257 -9.69 -13.54 7.02
CA PHE A 257 -9.47 -13.76 8.46
C PHE A 257 -8.52 -12.72 9.08
N LEU A 258 -7.46 -12.38 8.37
CA LEU A 258 -6.43 -11.47 8.87
C LEU A 258 -6.95 -10.04 9.02
N PHE A 259 -7.76 -9.57 8.08
CA PHE A 259 -8.37 -8.25 8.12
C PHE A 259 -9.23 -8.02 9.38
N PRO A 260 -10.29 -8.82 9.66
CA PRO A 260 -11.13 -8.59 10.82
C PRO A 260 -10.36 -8.80 12.14
N MET A 261 -9.40 -9.73 12.19
CA MET A 261 -8.55 -9.88 13.37
C MET A 261 -7.71 -8.63 13.65
N ALA A 262 -7.00 -8.12 12.65
CA ALA A 262 -6.18 -6.91 12.81
C ALA A 262 -7.05 -5.71 13.23
N MET A 263 -8.22 -5.57 12.63
CA MET A 263 -9.20 -4.54 12.96
C MET A 263 -9.72 -4.67 14.39
N LEU A 264 -10.12 -5.87 14.81
CA LEU A 264 -10.60 -6.13 16.17
C LEU A 264 -9.53 -5.85 17.21
N ILE A 265 -8.30 -6.34 17.02
CA ILE A 265 -7.17 -6.11 17.93
C ILE A 265 -6.86 -4.60 18.00
N SER A 266 -6.90 -3.89 16.87
CA SER A 266 -6.63 -2.46 16.85
C SER A 266 -7.67 -1.67 17.67
N TYR A 267 -8.94 -2.08 17.61
CA TYR A 267 -10.00 -1.49 18.41
C TYR A 267 -9.82 -1.76 19.91
N LEU A 268 -9.55 -3.02 20.28
CA LEU A 268 -9.29 -3.39 21.68
C LEU A 268 -8.09 -2.62 22.24
N LYS A 269 -7.02 -2.48 21.44
CA LYS A 269 -5.83 -1.77 21.88
C LYS A 269 -6.05 -0.27 22.07
N LEU A 270 -6.94 0.35 21.29
CA LEU A 270 -7.31 1.74 21.49
C LEU A 270 -8.11 1.91 22.79
N LYS A 271 -9.00 0.96 23.10
CA LYS A 271 -9.78 0.95 24.34
C LYS A 271 -8.91 0.82 25.59
N GLU A 272 -7.88 -0.02 25.56
CA GLU A 272 -6.92 -0.16 26.66
C GLU A 272 -6.20 1.15 27.00
N LYS A 273 -5.93 2.02 26.03
CA LYS A 273 -5.19 3.28 26.23
C LYS A 273 -5.98 4.37 26.96
N GLN A 274 -7.25 4.13 27.24
CA GLN A 274 -8.13 5.08 27.92
C GLN A 274 -8.41 4.75 29.37
N LEU A 275 -8.16 3.51 29.77
CA LEU A 275 -8.20 3.06 31.15
C LEU A 275 -6.91 3.49 31.86
#